data_AF-A0A962V9M7-F1
#
_entry.id   AF-A0A962V9M7-F1
#
_cell.length_a   1.000
_cell.length_b   1.000
_cell.length_c   1.000
_cell.angle_alpha   90.00
_cell.angle_beta   90.00
_cell.angle_gamma   90.00
#
_symmetry.space_group_name_H-M   'P 1'
#
loop_
_entity.id
_entity.type
_entity.pdbx_description
1 polymer ?
#
loop_
_entity_poly.entity_id
_entity_poly.type
_entity_poly.pdbx_seq_one_letter_code
_entity_poly.pdbx_strand_id
1 'polypeptide(L)'
;MKMLLHGVSGLLIAGIGALFLFGALTFELGTLQNIGPGMLPVALSGVTIVLGLLIAATDIIKAAAIPSAFDFRSLGLVAGAVMVYAFFIETGGIFLTTLAATFLLALARPRIRVLETLLLGLGLAIFVWAVFAKGLGMPLYFGPEFIR
;
A
#
# COMPACT_ATOMS: atom_id res chain seq x y z
N MET A 1 2.97 -23.31 22.38
CA MET A 1 2.89 -23.38 20.90
C MET A 1 1.52 -23.01 20.33
N LYS A 2 0.39 -23.53 20.86
CA LYS A 2 -0.98 -23.21 20.38
C LYS A 2 -1.36 -21.72 20.43
N MET A 3 -0.83 -20.96 21.39
CA MET A 3 -1.13 -19.53 21.55
C MET A 3 -0.60 -18.66 20.39
N LEU A 4 0.56 -18.98 19.83
CA LEU A 4 1.13 -18.25 18.69
C LEU A 4 0.34 -18.45 17.39
N LEU A 5 -0.44 -19.53 17.32
CA LEU A 5 -1.22 -19.89 16.14
C LEU A 5 -2.33 -18.86 15.85
N HIS A 6 -2.84 -18.19 16.89
CA HIS A 6 -3.83 -17.13 16.75
C HIS A 6 -3.24 -15.86 16.12
N GLY A 7 -1.97 -15.54 16.40
CA GLY A 7 -1.29 -14.34 15.91
C GLY A 7 -0.61 -14.49 14.55
N VAL A 8 -0.85 -15.59 13.81
CA VAL A 8 -0.11 -15.91 12.58
C VAL A 8 -0.25 -14.81 11.52
N SER A 9 -1.43 -14.21 11.35
CA SER A 9 -1.64 -13.12 10.39
C SER A 9 -0.76 -11.90 10.68
N GLY A 10 -0.75 -11.44 11.94
CA GLY A 10 0.09 -10.32 12.35
C GLY A 10 1.59 -10.65 12.27
N LEU A 11 1.98 -11.87 12.64
CA LEU A 11 3.37 -12.34 12.53
C LEU A 11 3.83 -12.43 11.07
N LEU A 12 2.97 -12.84 10.14
CA LEU A 12 3.29 -12.83 8.72
C LEU A 12 3.47 -11.41 8.19
N ILE A 13 2.60 -10.47 8.57
CA ILE A 13 2.74 -9.04 8.21
C ILE A 13 4.06 -8.48 8.74
N ALA A 14 4.37 -8.75 10.02
CA ALA A 14 5.63 -8.31 10.62
C ALA A 14 6.85 -8.96 9.96
N GLY A 15 6.76 -10.25 9.62
CA GLY A 15 7.81 -10.97 8.91
C GLY A 15 8.09 -10.41 7.51
N ILE A 16 7.04 -10.10 6.73
CA ILE A 16 7.20 -9.44 5.43
C ILE A 16 7.85 -8.07 5.62
N GLY A 17 7.39 -7.27 6.59
CA GLY A 17 8.02 -6.00 6.92
C GLY A 17 9.50 -6.14 7.28
N ALA A 18 9.88 -7.18 8.04
CA ALA A 18 11.28 -7.45 8.39
C ALA A 18 12.13 -7.85 7.17
N LEU A 19 11.57 -8.62 6.24
CA LEU A 19 12.24 -8.96 4.98
C LEU A 19 12.50 -7.71 4.12
N PHE A 20 11.49 -6.83 3.99
CA PHE A 20 11.65 -5.55 3.28
C PHE A 20 12.64 -4.64 3.99
N LEU A 21 12.63 -4.58 5.33
CA LEU A 21 13.61 -3.84 6.11
C LEU A 21 15.03 -4.34 5.81
N PHE A 22 15.24 -5.65 5.84
CA PHE A 22 16.53 -6.26 5.56
C PHE A 22 17.07 -5.88 4.17
N GLY A 23 16.21 -5.91 3.15
CA GLY A 23 16.58 -5.42 1.81
C GLY A 23 16.84 -3.91 1.79
N ALA A 24 16.03 -3.13 2.51
CA ALA A 24 16.12 -1.68 2.58
C ALA A 24 17.43 -1.18 3.20
N LEU A 25 18.03 -1.95 4.11
CA LEU A 25 19.32 -1.62 4.76
C LEU A 25 20.49 -1.57 3.78
N THR A 26 20.32 -2.07 2.54
CA THR A 26 21.35 -1.96 1.49
C THR A 26 21.34 -0.61 0.78
N PHE A 27 20.29 0.21 0.95
CA PHE A 27 20.17 1.53 0.35
C PHE A 27 20.64 2.62 1.31
N GLU A 28 21.23 3.68 0.74
CA GLU A 28 21.58 4.86 1.53
C GLU A 28 20.32 5.58 2.02
N LEU A 29 20.28 5.88 3.32
CA LEU A 29 19.19 6.64 3.94
C LEU A 29 19.28 8.14 3.60
N GLY A 30 20.49 8.67 3.38
CA GLY A 30 20.68 10.11 3.24
C GLY A 30 20.31 10.86 4.53
N THR A 31 19.80 12.08 4.41
CA THR A 31 19.38 12.93 5.54
C THR A 31 17.94 13.40 5.34
N LEU A 32 17.32 14.00 6.38
CA LEU A 32 15.96 14.57 6.24
C LEU A 32 15.87 15.69 5.19
N GLN A 33 17.00 16.36 4.91
CA GLN A 33 17.09 17.41 3.89
C GLN A 33 17.43 16.85 2.51
N ASN A 34 18.04 15.67 2.43
CA ASN A 34 18.37 14.94 1.20
C ASN A 34 18.03 13.47 1.38
N ILE A 35 16.74 13.16 1.24
CA ILE A 35 16.19 11.83 1.52
C ILE A 35 16.77 10.83 0.50
N GLY A 36 17.54 9.86 0.99
CA GLY A 36 18.08 8.78 0.18
C GLY A 36 17.02 7.72 -0.15
N PRO A 37 17.27 6.86 -1.15
CA PRO A 37 16.30 5.87 -1.62
C PRO A 37 15.88 4.86 -0.55
N GLY A 38 16.68 4.67 0.52
CA GLY A 38 16.39 3.74 1.61
C GLY A 38 15.37 4.26 2.65
N MET A 39 15.17 5.57 2.77
CA MET A 39 14.35 6.14 3.85
C MET A 39 12.89 5.70 3.81
N LEU A 40 12.28 5.74 2.63
CA LEU A 40 10.88 5.35 2.47
C LEU A 40 10.69 3.84 2.72
N PRO A 41 11.48 2.94 2.11
CA PRO A 41 11.43 1.51 2.42
C PRO A 41 11.65 1.19 3.91
N VAL A 42 12.64 1.81 4.57
CA VAL A 42 12.91 1.56 6.00
C VAL A 42 11.76 2.05 6.88
N ALA A 43 11.24 3.25 6.64
CA ALA A 43 10.13 3.81 7.41
C ALA A 43 8.86 2.96 7.27
N LEU A 44 8.47 2.62 6.04
CA LEU A 44 7.29 1.78 5.80
C LEU A 44 7.45 0.37 6.37
N SER A 45 8.66 -0.19 6.30
CA SER A 45 8.95 -1.50 6.92
C SER A 45 8.80 -1.43 8.44
N GLY A 46 9.33 -0.39 9.08
CA GLY A 46 9.19 -0.17 10.52
C GLY A 46 7.73 -0.06 10.95
N VAL A 47 6.93 0.75 10.25
CA VAL A 47 5.48 0.88 10.50
C VAL A 47 4.78 -0.46 10.31
N THR A 48 5.09 -1.19 9.23
CA THR A 48 4.50 -2.49 8.94
C THR A 48 4.82 -3.54 10.00
N ILE A 49 6.07 -3.57 10.49
CA ILE A 49 6.50 -4.46 11.58
C ILE A 49 5.71 -4.14 12.85
N VAL A 50 5.64 -2.87 13.24
CA VAL A 50 4.93 -2.45 14.46
C VAL A 50 3.44 -2.81 14.35
N LEU A 51 2.79 -2.48 13.25
CA LEU A 51 1.37 -2.81 13.04
C LEU A 51 1.14 -4.33 13.03
N GLY A 52 2.02 -5.10 12.37
CA GLY A 52 1.94 -6.57 12.36
C GLY A 52 2.06 -7.18 13.76
N LEU A 53 3.00 -6.69 14.58
CA LEU A 53 3.16 -7.12 15.97
C LEU A 53 1.96 -6.74 16.84
N LEU A 54 1.41 -5.53 16.66
CA LEU A 54 0.19 -5.10 17.36
C LEU A 54 -1.00 -6.00 16.99
N ILE A 55 -1.18 -6.31 15.71
CA ILE A 55 -2.23 -7.23 15.23
C ILE A 55 -2.03 -8.61 15.87
N ALA A 56 -0.81 -9.16 15.81
CA ALA A 56 -0.50 -10.47 16.41
C ALA A 56 -0.81 -10.49 17.91
N ALA A 57 -0.42 -9.45 18.65
CA ALA A 57 -0.74 -9.32 20.06
C ALA A 57 -2.25 -9.28 20.30
N THR A 58 -3.00 -8.49 19.53
CA THR A 58 -4.46 -8.42 19.67
C THR A 58 -5.16 -9.74 19.35
N ASP A 59 -4.69 -10.46 18.33
CA ASP A 59 -5.26 -11.75 17.93
C ASP A 59 -5.00 -12.84 18.98
N ILE A 60 -3.81 -12.83 19.58
CA ILE A 60 -3.46 -13.73 20.69
C ILE A 60 -4.31 -13.44 21.91
N ILE A 61 -4.43 -12.16 22.31
CA ILE A 61 -5.22 -11.75 23.49
C ILE A 61 -6.70 -12.11 23.31
N LYS A 62 -7.23 -11.94 22.10
CA LYS A 62 -8.64 -12.23 21.80
C LYS A 62 -8.91 -13.68 21.40
N ALA A 63 -7.88 -14.53 21.36
CA ALA A 63 -7.96 -15.88 20.81
C ALA A 63 -8.70 -15.92 19.46
N ALA A 64 -8.34 -15.00 18.56
CA ALA A 64 -9.00 -14.83 17.27
C ALA A 64 -9.01 -16.13 16.46
N ALA A 65 -10.05 -16.30 15.64
CA ALA A 65 -10.18 -17.48 14.80
C ALA A 65 -9.00 -17.56 13.82
N ILE A 66 -8.41 -18.75 13.70
CA ILE A 66 -7.32 -18.99 12.75
C ILE A 66 -7.92 -18.91 11.34
N PRO A 67 -7.36 -18.10 10.43
CA PRO A 67 -7.85 -18.03 9.06
C PRO A 67 -7.87 -19.41 8.41
N SER A 68 -8.99 -19.77 7.79
CA SER A 68 -9.18 -21.09 7.19
C SER A 68 -8.49 -21.25 5.84
N ALA A 69 -8.21 -20.15 5.13
CA ALA A 69 -7.55 -20.16 3.82
C ALA A 69 -6.84 -18.83 3.52
N PHE A 70 -5.83 -18.90 2.67
CA PHE A 70 -5.14 -17.73 2.14
C PHE A 70 -5.86 -17.19 0.90
N ASP A 71 -6.14 -15.88 0.87
CA ASP A 71 -6.87 -15.24 -0.24
C ASP A 71 -5.92 -14.78 -1.36
N PHE A 72 -5.54 -15.74 -2.23
CA PHE A 72 -4.69 -15.47 -3.39
C PHE A 72 -5.31 -14.49 -4.40
N ARG A 73 -6.65 -14.41 -4.45
CA ARG A 73 -7.33 -13.47 -5.34
C ARG A 73 -7.08 -12.04 -4.88
N SER A 74 -7.26 -11.75 -3.60
CA SER A 74 -6.97 -10.44 -3.04
C SER A 74 -5.50 -10.07 -3.19
N LEU A 75 -4.58 -11.02 -2.95
CA LEU A 75 -3.15 -10.79 -3.17
C LEU A 75 -2.85 -10.41 -4.63
N GLY A 76 -3.40 -11.15 -5.60
CA GLY A 76 -3.21 -10.87 -7.02
C GLY A 76 -3.78 -9.51 -7.46
N LEU A 77 -4.92 -9.10 -6.91
CA LEU A 77 -5.53 -7.79 -7.21
C LEU A 77 -4.73 -6.63 -6.62
N VAL A 78 -4.20 -6.78 -5.40
CA VAL A 78 -3.31 -5.79 -4.77
C VAL A 78 -2.02 -5.65 -5.58
N ALA A 79 -1.37 -6.77 -5.92
CA ALA A 79 -0.19 -6.75 -6.78
C ALA A 79 -0.49 -6.14 -8.15
N GLY A 80 -1.63 -6.48 -8.76
CA GLY A 80 -2.09 -5.88 -10.01
C GLY A 80 -2.26 -4.36 -9.91
N ALA A 81 -2.84 -3.86 -8.82
CA ALA A 81 -3.00 -2.42 -8.60
C ALA A 81 -1.65 -1.69 -8.48
N VAL A 82 -0.65 -2.31 -7.83
CA VAL A 82 0.72 -1.79 -7.81
C VAL A 82 1.31 -1.74 -9.21
N MET A 83 1.11 -2.78 -10.02
CA MET A 83 1.59 -2.81 -11.42
C MET A 83 0.90 -1.75 -12.29
N VAL A 84 -0.40 -1.50 -12.10
CA VAL A 84 -1.09 -0.39 -12.75
C VAL A 84 -0.40 0.93 -12.40
N TYR A 85 -0.08 1.16 -11.14
CA TYR A 85 0.63 2.38 -10.73
C TYR A 85 2.02 2.48 -11.35
N ALA A 86 2.78 1.38 -11.36
CA ALA A 86 4.14 1.35 -11.89
C ALA A 86 4.19 1.66 -13.40
N PHE A 87 3.22 1.20 -14.19
CA PHE A 87 3.24 1.36 -15.64
C PHE A 87 2.44 2.56 -16.18
N PHE A 88 1.34 2.95 -15.51
CA PHE A 88 0.43 3.97 -16.03
C PHE A 88 0.63 5.36 -15.43
N ILE A 89 1.39 5.52 -14.34
CA ILE A 89 1.53 6.84 -13.70
C ILE A 89 2.11 7.91 -14.64
N GLU A 90 3.07 7.54 -15.48
CA GLU A 90 3.72 8.47 -16.42
C GLU A 90 2.78 8.86 -17.58
N THR A 91 2.03 7.89 -18.12
CA THR A 91 1.19 8.09 -19.33
C THR A 91 -0.24 8.55 -19.02
N GLY A 92 -0.87 7.95 -18.01
CA GLY A 92 -2.25 8.23 -17.59
C GLY A 92 -2.37 9.36 -16.58
N GLY A 93 -1.25 9.83 -16.02
CA GLY A 93 -1.23 10.79 -14.94
C GLY A 93 -1.78 10.22 -13.63
N ILE A 94 -1.74 11.03 -12.56
CA ILE A 94 -2.22 10.63 -11.23
C ILE A 94 -3.70 10.26 -11.30
N PHE A 95 -4.54 11.07 -11.93
CA PHE A 95 -5.98 10.92 -11.85
C PHE A 95 -6.47 9.57 -12.40
N LEU A 96 -6.07 9.24 -13.63
CA LEU A 96 -6.52 8.03 -14.31
C LEU A 96 -5.94 6.77 -13.66
N THR A 97 -4.67 6.84 -13.27
CA THR A 97 -3.95 5.74 -12.62
C THR A 97 -4.51 5.43 -11.23
N THR A 98 -4.77 6.46 -10.41
CA THR A 98 -5.39 6.28 -9.09
C THR A 98 -6.80 5.70 -9.22
N LEU A 99 -7.61 6.18 -10.17
CA LEU A 99 -8.95 5.61 -10.40
C LEU A 99 -8.85 4.14 -10.81
N ALA A 100 -8.05 3.80 -11.82
CA ALA A 100 -7.88 2.44 -12.28
C ALA A 100 -7.43 1.49 -11.15
N ALA A 101 -6.41 1.88 -10.38
CA ALA A 101 -5.92 1.11 -9.24
C ALA A 101 -6.99 0.95 -8.15
N THR A 102 -7.76 2.01 -7.86
CA THR A 102 -8.84 1.97 -6.85
C THR A 102 -9.97 1.03 -7.25
N PHE A 103 -10.38 1.06 -8.53
CA PHE A 103 -11.37 0.13 -9.06
C PHE A 103 -10.85 -1.32 -9.05
N LEU A 104 -9.59 -1.53 -9.40
CA LEU A 104 -8.97 -2.85 -9.35
C LEU A 104 -8.94 -3.41 -7.92
N LEU A 105 -8.60 -2.58 -6.93
CA LEU A 105 -8.65 -2.95 -5.52
C LEU A 105 -10.08 -3.20 -5.02
N ALA A 106 -11.08 -2.48 -5.53
CA ALA A 106 -12.46 -2.71 -5.16
C ALA A 106 -12.95 -4.11 -5.55
N LEU A 107 -12.40 -4.72 -6.61
CA LEU A 107 -12.70 -6.10 -7.02
C LEU A 107 -12.25 -7.17 -6.01
N ALA A 108 -11.41 -6.80 -5.04
CA ALA A 108 -11.02 -7.68 -3.93
C ALA A 108 -12.13 -7.82 -2.89
N ARG A 109 -13.09 -6.87 -2.86
CA ARG A 109 -14.22 -6.93 -1.94
C ARG A 109 -15.32 -7.84 -2.50
N PRO A 110 -16.02 -8.62 -1.65
CA PRO A 110 -17.16 -9.43 -2.09
C PRO A 110 -18.32 -8.63 -2.68
N ARG A 111 -18.49 -7.36 -2.26
CA ARG A 111 -19.54 -6.47 -2.73
C ARG A 111 -18.96 -5.11 -3.08
N ILE A 112 -19.06 -4.74 -4.35
CA ILE A 112 -18.56 -3.47 -4.86
C ILE A 112 -19.68 -2.44 -4.78
N ARG A 113 -19.37 -1.29 -4.17
CA ARG A 113 -20.24 -0.12 -4.15
C ARG A 113 -19.65 0.92 -5.08
N VAL A 114 -20.05 0.87 -6.35
CA VAL A 114 -19.43 1.65 -7.44
C VAL A 114 -19.34 3.14 -7.11
N LEU A 115 -20.40 3.72 -6.52
CA LEU A 115 -20.40 5.13 -6.15
C LEU A 115 -19.38 5.44 -5.03
N GLU A 116 -19.28 4.59 -4.00
CA GLU A 116 -18.28 4.75 -2.95
C GLU A 116 -16.86 4.58 -3.50
N THR A 117 -16.65 3.59 -4.36
CA THR A 117 -15.35 3.35 -5.02
C THR A 117 -14.95 4.54 -5.88
N LEU A 118 -15.89 5.10 -6.65
CA LEU A 118 -15.65 6.28 -7.48
C LEU A 118 -15.30 7.50 -6.62
N LEU A 119 -16.08 7.78 -5.57
CA LEU A 119 -15.82 8.91 -4.67
C LEU A 119 -14.49 8.76 -3.94
N LEU A 120 -14.15 7.56 -3.48
CA LEU A 120 -12.85 7.26 -2.87
C LEU A 120 -11.71 7.47 -3.86
N GLY A 121 -11.84 6.95 -5.09
CA GLY A 121 -10.81 7.10 -6.12
C GLY A 121 -10.60 8.55 -6.54
N LEU A 122 -11.68 9.32 -6.70
CA LEU A 122 -11.62 10.76 -6.99
C LEU A 122 -10.96 11.51 -5.82
N GLY A 123 -11.37 11.24 -4.58
CA GLY A 123 -10.78 11.87 -3.39
C GLY A 123 -9.30 11.57 -3.26
N LEU A 124 -8.88 10.31 -3.46
CA LEU A 124 -7.48 9.90 -3.44
C LEU A 124 -6.68 10.58 -4.56
N ALA A 125 -7.20 10.61 -5.78
CA ALA A 125 -6.54 11.25 -6.92
C ALA A 125 -6.28 12.74 -6.65
N ILE A 126 -7.30 13.46 -6.16
CA ILE A 126 -7.20 14.88 -5.80
C ILE A 126 -6.21 15.07 -4.66
N PHE A 127 -6.27 14.21 -3.64
CA PHE A 127 -5.37 14.29 -2.48
C PHE A 127 -3.90 14.07 -2.89
N VAL A 128 -3.62 13.02 -3.66
CA VAL A 128 -2.27 12.74 -4.17
C VAL A 128 -1.76 13.90 -5.02
N TRP A 129 -2.58 14.40 -5.94
CA TRP A 129 -2.20 15.58 -6.72
C TRP A 129 -1.93 16.81 -5.85
N ALA A 130 -2.78 17.09 -4.86
CA ALA A 130 -2.59 18.23 -3.97
C ALA A 130 -1.29 18.11 -3.15
N VAL A 131 -1.02 16.95 -2.58
CA VAL A 131 0.20 16.72 -1.77
C VAL A 131 1.46 16.84 -2.63
N PHE A 132 1.48 16.18 -3.79
CA PHE A 132 2.72 16.10 -4.57
C PHE A 132 2.93 17.25 -5.54
N ALA A 133 1.89 17.65 -6.29
CA ALA A 133 2.02 18.76 -7.24
C ALA A 133 2.05 20.11 -6.51
N LYS A 134 1.15 20.34 -5.55
CA LYS A 134 1.12 21.62 -4.81
C LYS A 134 2.00 21.63 -3.56
N GLY A 135 1.99 20.55 -2.77
CA GLY A 135 2.75 20.51 -1.51
C GLY A 135 4.26 20.34 -1.70
N LEU A 136 4.67 19.47 -2.63
CA LEU A 136 6.08 19.14 -2.89
C LEU A 136 6.65 19.80 -4.15
N GLY A 137 5.82 20.45 -4.97
CA GLY A 137 6.26 21.11 -6.21
C GLY A 137 6.75 20.13 -7.28
N MET A 138 6.39 18.85 -7.20
CA MET A 138 6.80 17.86 -8.20
C MET A 138 6.01 18.05 -9.50
N PRO A 139 6.66 17.90 -10.67
CA PRO A 139 6.00 17.98 -11.97
C PRO A 139 5.20 16.70 -12.26
N LEU A 140 4.23 16.38 -11.40
CA LEU A 140 3.33 15.25 -11.62
C LEU A 140 2.13 15.69 -12.45
N TYR A 141 1.86 14.91 -13.50
CA TYR A 141 0.74 15.17 -14.39
C TYR A 141 -0.59 14.76 -13.76
N PHE A 142 -1.56 15.67 -13.80
CA PHE A 142 -2.89 15.41 -13.27
C PHE A 142 -3.66 14.43 -14.18
N GLY A 143 -3.69 14.71 -15.48
CA GLY A 143 -4.34 13.89 -16.50
C GLY A 143 -3.35 13.32 -17.53
N PRO A 144 -3.83 12.59 -18.54
CA PRO A 144 -2.97 11.95 -19.53
C PRO A 144 -2.16 12.98 -20.34
N GLU A 145 -0.92 12.63 -20.66
CA GLU A 145 0.03 13.51 -21.38
C GLU A 145 -0.48 13.99 -22.76
N PHE A 146 -1.49 13.32 -23.32
CA PHE A 146 -2.12 13.66 -24.61
C PHE A 146 -2.99 14.94 -24.60
N ILE A 147 -3.31 15.53 -23.44
CA ILE A 147 -4.08 16.79 -23.35
C ILE A 147 -3.10 17.97 -23.20
N ARG A 148 -2.17 18.08 -24.15
CA ARG A 148 -1.27 19.22 -24.35
C ARG A 148 -1.47 19.79 -25.74
#